data_AF-A0A0S1SR14-F1
#
_entry.id   AF-A0A0S1SR14-F1
#
_cell.length_a   1.000
_cell.length_b   1.000
_cell.length_c   1.000
_cell.angle_alpha   90.00
_cell.angle_beta   90.00
_cell.angle_gamma   90.00
#
_symmetry.space_group_name_H-M   'P 1'
#
loop_
_entity.id
_entity.type
_entity.pdbx_description
1 polymer ?
#
loop_
_entity_poly.entity_id
_entity_poly.type
_entity_poly.pdbx_seq_one_letter_code
_entity_poly.pdbx_strand_id
1 'polypeptide(L)'
;MTRLRTLSLKLAAAVVCSTPFQAFAQLDPNPPDVVGRGPGDLKEGIEIVIKKVLDFMTLIAVVMIVIAGIRYIISQGEESEKDKAKKMIIYVIIGLLIILIARAIVTFVIGVF
;
A
#
# COMPACT_ATOMS: atom_id res chain seq x y z
N MET A 1 22.90 11.03 -26.90
CA MET A 1 22.38 11.30 -25.53
C MET A 1 20.91 10.92 -25.32
N THR A 2 20.22 10.30 -26.29
CA THR A 2 18.77 10.00 -26.26
C THR A 2 18.40 8.60 -25.73
N ARG A 3 19.37 7.69 -25.57
CA ARG A 3 19.17 6.32 -25.07
C ARG A 3 19.13 6.22 -23.53
N LEU A 4 19.65 7.22 -22.81
CA LEU A 4 19.68 7.23 -21.34
C LEU A 4 18.30 7.53 -20.71
N ARG A 5 17.48 8.37 -21.37
CA ARG A 5 16.13 8.72 -20.90
C ARG A 5 15.10 7.63 -21.14
N THR A 6 15.30 6.78 -22.15
CA THR A 6 14.42 5.63 -22.44
C THR A 6 14.70 4.42 -21.54
N LEU A 7 15.91 4.33 -20.95
CA LEU A 7 16.29 3.27 -20.02
C LEU A 7 15.70 3.50 -18.62
N SER A 8 15.78 4.74 -18.10
CA SER A 8 15.17 5.11 -16.82
C SER A 8 13.64 5.03 -16.85
N LEU A 9 13.04 5.31 -18.00
CA LEU A 9 11.59 5.17 -18.21
C LEU A 9 11.14 3.70 -18.25
N LYS A 10 11.95 2.80 -18.82
CA LYS A 10 11.68 1.34 -18.79
C LYS A 10 11.88 0.73 -17.40
N LEU A 11 12.83 1.25 -16.60
CA LEU A 11 13.05 0.80 -15.23
C LEU A 11 11.89 1.20 -14.30
N ALA A 12 11.37 2.42 -14.45
CA ALA A 12 10.21 2.89 -13.67
C ALA A 12 8.91 2.16 -14.06
N ALA A 13 8.69 1.88 -15.35
CA ALA A 13 7.52 1.12 -15.81
C ALA A 13 7.58 -0.36 -15.38
N ALA A 14 8.78 -0.95 -15.30
CA ALA A 14 8.96 -2.31 -14.80
C ALA A 14 8.65 -2.42 -13.29
N VAL A 15 9.02 -1.42 -12.48
CA VAL A 15 8.76 -1.42 -11.02
C VAL A 15 7.27 -1.27 -10.69
N VAL A 16 6.52 -0.48 -11.46
CA VAL A 16 5.09 -0.25 -11.21
C VAL A 16 4.21 -1.40 -11.74
N CYS A 17 4.64 -2.09 -12.80
CA CYS A 17 3.96 -3.29 -13.28
C CYS A 17 4.40 -4.57 -12.57
N SER A 18 5.55 -4.58 -11.87
CA SER A 18 6.01 -5.76 -11.15
C SER A 18 5.34 -5.95 -9.80
N THR A 19 4.86 -4.91 -9.10
CA THR A 19 4.31 -5.14 -7.75
C THR A 19 3.03 -6.00 -7.69
N PRO A 20 2.09 -5.98 -8.66
CA PRO A 20 1.03 -6.98 -8.70
C PRO A 20 1.49 -8.32 -9.32
N PHE A 21 2.51 -8.32 -10.18
CA PHE A 21 3.00 -9.54 -10.85
C PHE A 21 3.98 -10.36 -9.98
N GLN A 22 4.71 -9.72 -9.05
CA GLN A 22 5.59 -10.40 -8.09
C GLN A 22 4.79 -11.28 -7.12
N ALA A 23 3.50 -10.98 -6.90
CA ALA A 23 2.59 -11.86 -6.18
C ALA A 23 2.29 -13.19 -6.90
N PHE A 24 2.53 -13.28 -8.22
CA PHE A 24 2.41 -14.52 -9.00
C PHE A 24 3.77 -15.11 -9.42
N ALA A 25 4.86 -14.34 -9.38
CA ALA A 25 6.21 -14.81 -9.72
C ALA A 25 6.95 -15.44 -8.52
N GLN A 26 6.53 -15.17 -7.29
CA GLN A 26 7.06 -15.81 -6.08
C GLN A 26 6.29 -17.09 -5.73
N LEU A 27 6.28 -18.06 -6.62
CA LEU A 27 6.30 -19.45 -6.14
C LEU A 27 7.69 -19.67 -5.53
N ASP A 28 7.87 -19.19 -4.30
CA ASP A 28 8.98 -19.60 -3.46
C ASP A 28 9.00 -21.15 -3.44
N PRO A 29 10.17 -21.81 -3.63
CA PRO A 29 10.28 -23.26 -3.45
C PRO A 29 10.07 -23.68 -2.00
N ASN A 30 9.91 -22.72 -1.08
CA ASN A 30 9.32 -22.94 0.22
C ASN A 30 7.88 -22.38 0.21
N PRO A 31 6.84 -23.21 -0.02
CA PRO A 31 5.48 -22.75 0.21
C PRO A 31 5.41 -22.23 1.65
N PRO A 32 4.80 -21.06 1.94
CA PRO A 32 4.40 -20.80 3.31
C PRO A 32 3.50 -21.95 3.71
N ASP A 33 3.90 -22.70 4.73
CA ASP A 33 3.37 -24.02 5.08
C ASP A 33 1.85 -23.99 5.20
N VAL A 34 1.16 -24.31 4.11
CA VAL A 34 -0.26 -24.60 4.12
C VAL A 34 -0.38 -26.06 4.53
N VAL A 35 -0.69 -26.26 5.82
CA VAL A 35 -0.92 -27.53 6.53
C VAL A 35 0.32 -28.00 7.33
N GLY A 36 0.38 -27.60 8.61
CA GLY A 36 1.53 -27.93 9.47
C GLY A 36 1.36 -28.01 11.00
N ARG A 37 0.16 -27.94 11.60
CA ARG A 37 -0.15 -28.14 13.05
C ARG A 37 1.04 -27.99 14.03
N GLY A 38 1.61 -26.79 14.14
CA GLY A 38 2.62 -26.42 15.13
C GLY A 38 2.33 -25.05 15.79
N PRO A 39 2.74 -24.80 17.05
CA PRO A 39 2.47 -23.54 17.75
C PRO A 39 3.02 -22.26 17.08
N GLY A 40 3.90 -22.39 16.07
CA GLY A 40 4.43 -21.29 15.26
C GLY A 40 3.52 -20.86 14.09
N ASP A 41 2.70 -21.76 13.55
CA ASP A 41 1.90 -21.54 12.33
C ASP A 41 0.86 -20.42 12.49
N LEU A 42 0.38 -20.21 13.72
CA LEU A 42 -0.62 -19.17 14.01
C LEU A 42 -0.03 -17.77 13.87
N LYS A 43 1.24 -17.59 14.26
CA LYS A 43 1.95 -16.30 14.16
C LYS A 43 2.22 -15.97 12.70
N GLU A 44 2.69 -16.95 11.95
CA GLU A 44 3.04 -16.80 10.53
C GLU A 44 1.80 -16.63 9.65
N GLY A 45 0.73 -17.38 9.92
CA GLY A 45 -0.56 -17.20 9.26
C GLY A 45 -1.18 -15.83 9.51
N ILE A 46 -1.08 -15.31 10.74
CA ILE A 46 -1.51 -13.95 11.07
C ILE A 46 -0.69 -12.91 10.32
N GLU A 47 0.63 -13.08 10.24
CA GLU A 47 1.50 -12.13 9.55
C GLU A 47 1.20 -12.06 8.05
N ILE A 48 0.98 -13.20 7.41
CA ILE A 48 0.66 -13.29 5.97
C ILE A 48 -0.70 -12.62 5.69
N VAL A 49 -1.72 -12.90 6.51
CA VAL A 49 -3.05 -12.31 6.33
C VAL A 49 -3.01 -10.80 6.53
N ILE A 50 -2.33 -10.31 7.58
CA ILE A 50 -2.22 -8.87 7.85
C ILE A 50 -1.45 -8.17 6.73
N LYS A 51 -0.31 -8.70 6.28
CA LYS A 51 0.48 -8.12 5.18
C LYS A 51 -0.36 -8.04 3.90
N LYS A 52 -1.07 -9.11 3.54
CA LYS A 52 -1.99 -9.09 2.38
C LYS A 52 -3.07 -8.03 2.50
N VAL A 53 -3.72 -7.92 3.66
CA VAL A 53 -4.79 -6.92 3.87
C VAL A 53 -4.22 -5.50 3.78
N LEU A 54 -3.08 -5.24 4.41
CA LEU A 54 -2.41 -3.93 4.37
C LEU A 54 -2.00 -3.52 2.95
N ASP A 55 -1.51 -4.44 2.14
CA ASP A 55 -1.13 -4.14 0.76
C ASP A 55 -2.36 -3.81 -0.11
N PHE A 56 -3.47 -4.53 0.06
CA PHE A 56 -4.74 -4.20 -0.59
C PHE A 56 -5.30 -2.83 -0.15
N MET A 57 -5.23 -2.52 1.15
CA MET A 57 -5.67 -1.22 1.68
C MET A 57 -4.81 -0.08 1.13
N THR A 58 -3.50 -0.29 1.01
CA THR A 58 -2.56 0.72 0.49
C THR A 58 -2.89 1.07 -0.97
N LEU A 59 -3.21 0.08 -1.80
CA LEU A 59 -3.61 0.29 -3.19
C LEU A 59 -4.86 1.18 -3.30
N ILE A 60 -5.88 0.90 -2.49
CA ILE A 60 -7.13 1.68 -2.47
C ILE A 60 -6.88 3.10 -1.94
N ALA A 61 -6.03 3.24 -0.92
CA ALA A 61 -5.68 4.54 -0.35
C ALA A 61 -5.02 5.48 -1.39
N VAL A 62 -4.13 4.96 -2.25
CA VAL A 62 -3.50 5.75 -3.32
C VAL A 62 -4.53 6.27 -4.30
N VAL A 63 -5.52 5.46 -4.70
CA VAL A 63 -6.59 5.89 -5.62
C VAL A 63 -7.43 7.01 -4.99
N MET A 64 -7.77 6.90 -3.71
CA MET A 64 -8.52 7.92 -2.97
C MET A 64 -7.76 9.25 -2.87
N ILE A 65 -6.43 9.22 -2.66
CA ILE A 65 -5.57 10.41 -2.65
C ILE A 65 -5.67 11.16 -3.98
N VAL A 66 -5.61 10.45 -5.11
CA VAL A 66 -5.66 11.06 -6.44
C VAL A 66 -7.00 11.76 -6.67
N ILE A 67 -8.11 11.12 -6.33
CA ILE A 67 -9.45 11.70 -6.48
C ILE A 67 -9.60 12.95 -5.60
N ALA A 68 -9.15 12.89 -4.34
CA ALA A 68 -9.18 14.01 -3.43
C ALA A 68 -8.32 15.19 -3.93
N GLY A 69 -7.13 14.91 -4.46
CA GLY A 69 -6.22 15.92 -5.01
C GLY A 69 -6.79 16.64 -6.24
N ILE A 70 -7.36 15.88 -7.18
CA ILE A 70 -8.01 16.46 -8.37
C ILE A 70 -9.19 17.34 -7.96
N ARG A 71 -10.03 16.88 -7.02
CA ARG A 71 -11.18 17.65 -6.55
C ARG A 71 -10.75 18.96 -5.90
N TYR A 72 -9.67 18.97 -5.11
CA TYR A 72 -9.13 20.17 -4.49
C TYR A 72 -8.65 21.22 -5.50
N ILE A 73 -8.00 20.78 -6.58
CA ILE A 73 -7.49 21.69 -7.62
C ILE A 73 -8.62 22.29 -8.45
N ILE A 74 -9.74 21.59 -8.64
CA ILE A 74 -10.87 22.06 -9.46
C ILE A 74 -11.74 23.08 -8.69
N SER A 75 -11.75 23.07 -7.35
CA SER A 75 -12.55 23.97 -6.50
C SER A 75 -12.16 25.46 -6.55
N GLN A 76 -11.45 25.95 -7.58
CA GLN A 76 -10.73 27.24 -7.58
C GLN A 76 -11.59 28.48 -7.27
N GLY A 77 -12.91 28.44 -7.45
CA GLY A 77 -13.79 29.61 -7.27
C GLY A 77 -14.75 29.56 -6.07
N GLU A 78 -15.09 28.39 -5.54
CA GLU A 78 -16.15 28.24 -4.53
C GLU A 78 -15.56 27.83 -3.17
N GLU A 79 -15.67 28.71 -2.16
CA GLU A 79 -15.18 28.43 -0.80
C GLU A 79 -15.78 27.14 -0.21
N SER A 80 -17.04 26.84 -0.53
CA SER A 80 -17.71 25.62 -0.03
C SER A 80 -17.04 24.34 -0.53
N GLU A 81 -16.62 24.30 -1.81
CA GLU A 81 -15.94 23.14 -2.38
C GLU A 81 -14.48 23.05 -1.90
N LYS A 82 -13.82 24.19 -1.64
CA LYS A 82 -12.48 24.22 -1.04
C LYS A 82 -12.47 23.63 0.37
N ASP A 83 -13.46 23.94 1.19
CA ASP A 83 -13.57 23.40 2.55
C ASP A 83 -13.88 21.91 2.56
N LYS A 84 -14.76 21.43 1.67
CA LYS A 84 -15.02 19.99 1.50
C LYS A 84 -13.76 19.24 1.07
N ALA A 85 -13.02 19.76 0.10
CA ALA A 85 -11.80 19.15 -0.38
C ALA A 85 -10.68 19.15 0.69
N LYS A 86 -10.54 20.22 1.48
CA LYS A 86 -9.63 20.25 2.65
C LYS A 86 -9.96 19.16 3.66
N LYS A 87 -11.23 19.02 4.05
CA LYS A 87 -11.66 17.97 4.99
C LYS A 87 -11.34 16.58 4.44
N MET A 88 -11.62 16.35 3.16
CA MET A 88 -11.30 15.08 2.49
C MET A 88 -9.79 14.78 2.53
N ILE A 89 -8.94 15.76 2.26
CA ILE A 89 -7.48 15.61 2.35
C ILE A 89 -7.05 15.25 3.78
N ILE A 90 -7.60 15.93 4.80
CA ILE A 90 -7.29 15.65 6.21
C ILE A 90 -7.65 14.21 6.57
N TYR A 91 -8.83 13.71 6.18
CA TYR A 91 -9.22 12.33 6.42
C TYR A 91 -8.30 11.32 5.73
N VAL A 92 -7.89 11.62 4.50
CA VAL A 92 -6.96 10.77 3.74
C VAL A 92 -5.57 10.73 4.40
N ILE A 93 -5.07 11.86 4.91
CA ILE A 93 -3.81 11.92 5.66
C ILE A 93 -3.89 11.08 6.94
N ILE A 94 -5.01 11.16 7.68
CA ILE A 94 -5.23 10.35 8.88
C ILE A 94 -5.23 8.85 8.53
N GLY A 95 -5.90 8.47 7.44
CA GLY A 95 -5.89 7.09 6.95
C GLY A 95 -4.50 6.58 6.61
N LEU A 96 -3.66 7.41 5.96
CA LEU A 96 -2.27 7.08 5.66
C LEU A 96 -1.43 6.91 6.93
N LEU A 97 -1.65 7.77 7.93
CA LEU A 97 -0.98 7.66 9.23
C LEU A 97 -1.31 6.33 9.93
N ILE A 98 -2.58 5.90 9.89
CA ILE A 98 -3.02 4.64 10.50
C ILE A 98 -2.32 3.45 9.86
N ILE A 99 -2.13 3.43 8.53
CA ILE A 99 -1.43 2.34 7.84
C ILE A 99 0.03 2.25 8.31
N LEU A 100 0.70 3.39 8.47
CA LEU A 100 2.08 3.44 8.98
C LEU A 100 2.18 2.90 10.40
N ILE A 101 1.26 3.32 11.28
CA ILE A 101 1.21 2.86 12.67
C ILE A 101 0.86 1.37 12.77
N ALA A 102 -0.08 0.89 11.95
CA ALA A 102 -0.48 -0.51 11.92
C ALA A 102 0.69 -1.44 11.62
N ARG A 103 1.53 -1.10 10.63
CA ARG A 103 2.76 -1.87 10.36
C ARG A 103 3.71 -1.90 11.55
N ALA A 104 3.94 -0.76 12.19
CA ALA A 104 4.83 -0.68 13.35
C ALA A 104 4.34 -1.55 14.52
N ILE A 105 3.03 -1.51 14.82
CA ILE A 105 2.44 -2.32 15.89
C ILE A 105 2.54 -3.81 15.59
N VAL A 106 2.25 -4.24 14.36
CA VAL A 106 2.28 -5.66 13.98
C VAL A 106 3.69 -6.22 14.11
N THR A 107 4.69 -5.51 13.58
CA THR A 107 6.10 -5.93 13.69
C THR A 107 6.58 -5.93 15.14
N PHE A 108 6.11 -5.00 15.97
CA PHE A 108 6.43 -4.98 17.41
C PHE A 108 5.85 -6.18 18.15
N VAL A 109 4.58 -6.52 17.91
CA VAL A 109 3.94 -7.69 18.53
C VAL A 109 4.62 -8.99 18.10
N ILE A 110 4.98 -9.13 16.83
CA ILE A 110 5.69 -10.33 16.35
C ILE A 110 7.13 -10.37 16.87
N GLY A 111 7.82 -9.23 16.95
CA GLY A 111 9.20 -9.18 17.44
C GLY A 111 9.35 -9.35 18.96
N VAL A 112 8.29 -9.10 19.73
CA VAL A 112 8.28 -9.27 21.20
C VAL A 112 8.00 -10.72 21.64
N PHE A 113 7.34 -11.53 20.80
CA PHE A 113 6.94 -12.89 21.14
C PHE A 113 7.58 -13.95 20.22
#